data_AF-A0A1B7UJ26-F1
#
_entry.id   AF-A0A1B7UJ26-F1
#
_cell.length_a   1.000
_cell.length_b   1.000
_cell.length_c   1.000
_cell.angle_alpha   90.00
_cell.angle_beta   90.00
_cell.angle_gamma   90.00
#
_symmetry.space_group_name_H-M   'P 1'
#
loop_
_entity.id
_entity.type
_entity.pdbx_description
1 polymer ?
#
loop_
_entity_poly.entity_id
_entity_poly.type
_entity_poly.pdbx_seq_one_letter_code
_entity_poly.pdbx_strand_id
1 'polypeptide(L)'
;MSTTVNRPQHKLLSLTLVLLLATTACSQAVSSQVATPATTSTATTTASATGNSSYQLQILKNCEFVKQRQLSNDEITLYQQLKQAEQKMTALQAPLELMEQQLATQTKLLESMSAQIEQQAQQGEPDPVLLETQAELSQQISAIVDSFEPDIEAVSANGDQIGVIADQFTALLTKDTSADSYDQIRIIGPGEPATKDCNNGMFFHKSFSVKALQTKRAAD
;
A
#
# COMPACT_ATOMS: atom_id res chain seq x y z
N MET A 1 6.15 42.55 -48.23
CA MET A 1 5.03 41.66 -47.89
C MET A 1 5.49 40.81 -46.71
N SER A 2 4.98 41.16 -45.54
CA SER A 2 5.36 40.57 -44.26
C SER A 2 4.53 39.33 -44.00
N THR A 3 5.18 38.21 -43.68
CA THR A 3 4.50 37.00 -43.19
C THR A 3 4.98 36.72 -41.77
N THR A 4 4.12 37.09 -40.83
CA THR A 4 4.19 36.80 -39.41
C THR A 4 3.90 35.32 -39.18
N VAL A 5 4.87 34.57 -38.63
CA VAL A 5 4.65 33.20 -38.13
C VAL A 5 4.30 33.27 -36.66
N ASN A 6 3.12 32.74 -36.36
CA ASN A 6 2.44 32.73 -35.07
C ASN A 6 2.99 31.58 -34.21
N ARG A 7 3.48 31.88 -33.00
CA ARG A 7 4.01 30.91 -32.02
C ARG A 7 2.95 30.63 -30.96
N PRO A 8 2.54 29.38 -30.70
CA PRO A 8 1.60 29.11 -29.62
C PRO A 8 2.31 29.15 -28.27
N GLN A 9 1.75 29.94 -27.35
CA GLN A 9 2.18 30.03 -25.97
C GLN A 9 1.64 28.85 -25.17
N HIS A 10 2.53 28.05 -24.57
CA HIS A 10 2.17 27.12 -23.52
C HIS A 10 1.87 27.90 -22.23
N LYS A 11 0.60 27.86 -21.82
CA LYS A 11 0.15 28.39 -20.53
C LYS A 11 0.71 27.52 -19.40
N LEU A 12 1.57 28.13 -18.59
CA LEU A 12 1.94 27.66 -17.26
C LEU A 12 0.69 27.67 -16.36
N LEU A 13 0.17 26.49 -16.06
CA LEU A 13 -0.80 26.29 -14.97
C LEU A 13 -0.01 26.10 -13.67
N SER A 14 0.17 27.22 -12.97
CA SER A 14 0.66 27.26 -11.60
C SER A 14 -0.40 26.65 -10.68
N LEU A 15 -0.14 25.47 -10.13
CA LEU A 15 -0.95 24.85 -9.08
C LEU A 15 -0.31 25.17 -7.72
N THR A 16 -0.71 26.29 -7.12
CA THR A 16 -0.41 26.60 -5.72
C THR A 16 -1.28 25.73 -4.80
N LEU A 17 -0.65 24.76 -4.15
CA LEU A 17 -1.21 23.95 -3.06
C LEU A 17 -1.28 24.80 -1.78
N VAL A 18 -2.49 25.09 -1.31
CA VAL A 18 -2.73 25.75 -0.02
C VAL A 18 -2.65 24.70 1.09
N LEU A 19 -1.61 24.80 1.92
CA LEU A 19 -1.40 23.96 3.10
C LEU A 19 -2.20 24.51 4.29
N LEU A 20 -3.34 23.89 4.60
CA LEU A 20 -4.10 24.15 5.82
C LEU A 20 -3.53 23.30 6.96
N LEU A 21 -2.70 23.92 7.81
CA LEU A 21 -2.33 23.35 9.11
C LEU A 21 -3.52 23.50 10.08
N ALA A 22 -4.14 22.39 10.46
CA ALA A 22 -5.02 22.32 11.61
C ALA A 22 -4.19 21.93 12.84
N THR A 23 -3.86 22.93 13.67
CA THR A 23 -3.27 22.74 15.00
C THR A 23 -4.40 22.48 16.01
N THR A 24 -4.59 21.22 16.41
CA THR A 24 -5.40 20.88 17.58
C THR A 24 -4.51 20.71 18.80
N ALA A 25 -4.28 21.82 19.50
CA ALA A 25 -3.83 21.81 20.88
C ALA A 25 -5.05 21.81 21.79
N CYS A 26 -5.24 20.76 22.60
CA CYS A 26 -6.07 20.79 23.80
C CYS A 26 -5.44 19.91 24.89
N SER A 27 -4.60 20.58 25.68
CA SER A 27 -4.52 20.55 27.15
C SER A 27 -4.82 19.24 27.89
N GLN A 28 -3.75 18.71 28.49
CA GLN A 28 -3.82 17.70 29.55
C GLN A 28 -4.23 18.37 30.87
N ALA A 29 -5.31 17.89 31.48
CA ALA A 29 -5.66 18.21 32.86
C ALA A 29 -5.17 17.08 33.77
N VAL A 30 -4.12 17.37 34.53
CA VAL A 30 -3.70 16.57 35.69
C VAL A 30 -4.69 16.83 36.81
N SER A 31 -5.32 15.78 37.34
CA SER A 31 -6.02 15.84 38.62
C SER A 31 -5.54 14.68 39.50
N SER A 32 -4.71 15.05 40.46
CA SER A 32 -4.23 14.23 41.57
C SER A 32 -5.38 13.91 42.51
N GLN A 33 -5.64 12.63 42.78
CA GLN A 33 -6.42 12.22 43.96
C GLN A 33 -5.78 11.01 44.64
N VAL A 34 -5.11 11.33 45.75
CA VAL A 34 -5.08 10.70 47.07
C VAL A 34 -5.29 9.18 47.15
N ALA A 35 -4.26 8.51 47.65
CA ALA A 35 -4.25 7.13 48.12
C ALA A 35 -5.17 6.92 49.33
N THR A 36 -5.93 5.82 49.32
CA THR A 36 -6.42 5.14 50.52
C THR A 36 -6.17 3.63 50.37
N PRO A 37 -5.61 2.94 51.37
CA PRO A 37 -5.34 1.50 51.30
C PRO A 37 -6.48 0.70 51.93
N ALA A 38 -6.95 -0.37 51.26
CA ALA A 38 -7.62 -1.49 51.92
C ALA A 38 -7.75 -2.72 50.99
N THR A 39 -7.04 -3.78 51.38
CA THR A 39 -7.53 -5.16 51.54
C THR A 39 -8.05 -5.95 50.32
N THR A 40 -7.18 -6.85 49.87
CA THR A 40 -7.42 -8.27 49.53
C THR A 40 -8.58 -8.65 48.61
N SER A 41 -8.24 -9.11 47.41
CA SER A 41 -8.74 -10.37 46.82
C SER A 41 -7.89 -10.71 45.60
N THR A 42 -6.99 -11.68 45.76
CA THR A 42 -6.25 -12.31 44.66
C THR A 42 -7.22 -13.18 43.86
N ALA A 43 -7.95 -12.57 42.94
CA ALA A 43 -8.58 -13.31 41.86
C ALA A 43 -7.50 -13.55 40.81
N THR A 44 -6.94 -14.76 40.79
CA THR A 44 -6.26 -15.30 39.61
C THR A 44 -7.33 -15.42 38.53
N THR A 45 -7.61 -14.33 37.83
CA THR A 45 -8.31 -14.36 36.56
C THR A 45 -7.35 -15.00 35.59
N THR A 46 -7.51 -16.31 35.41
CA THR A 46 -7.10 -16.99 34.19
C THR A 46 -7.58 -16.10 33.05
N ALA A 47 -6.66 -15.45 32.35
CA ALA A 47 -6.95 -14.65 31.18
C ALA A 47 -7.47 -15.60 30.10
N SER A 48 -8.75 -15.95 30.21
CA SER A 48 -9.52 -16.52 29.12
C SER A 48 -9.41 -15.53 27.98
N ALA A 49 -8.79 -15.98 26.89
CA ALA A 49 -8.64 -15.26 25.64
C ALA A 49 -9.97 -14.63 25.23
N THR A 50 -10.17 -13.38 25.65
CA THR A 50 -11.31 -12.56 25.27
C THR A 50 -10.82 -11.76 24.08
N GLY A 51 -11.15 -12.18 22.86
CA GLY A 51 -10.68 -11.43 21.68
C GLY A 51 -11.12 -11.89 20.30
N ASN A 52 -11.72 -13.07 20.12
CA ASN A 52 -11.98 -13.59 18.76
C ASN A 52 -13.46 -13.67 18.36
N SER A 53 -14.42 -13.49 19.27
CA SER A 53 -15.85 -13.75 18.98
C SER A 53 -16.66 -12.52 18.55
N SER A 54 -16.07 -11.46 18.03
CA SER A 54 -16.81 -10.22 17.67
C SER A 54 -16.72 -9.81 16.21
N TYR A 55 -15.96 -10.55 15.39
CA TYR A 55 -15.94 -10.31 13.95
C TYR A 55 -17.23 -10.80 13.31
N GLN A 56 -17.83 -9.96 12.47
CA GLN A 56 -19.07 -10.26 11.78
C GLN A 56 -18.93 -10.09 10.27
N LEU A 57 -19.51 -11.02 9.52
CA LEU A 57 -19.62 -10.97 8.09
C LEU A 57 -20.98 -10.38 7.76
N GLN A 58 -20.99 -9.29 7.01
CA GLN A 58 -22.18 -8.64 6.49
C GLN A 58 -22.23 -8.86 4.98
N ILE A 59 -23.36 -9.37 4.50
CA ILE A 59 -23.63 -9.62 3.09
C ILE A 59 -24.63 -8.56 2.61
N LEU A 60 -24.28 -7.88 1.52
CA LEU A 60 -25.10 -6.86 0.88
C LEU A 60 -25.44 -7.28 -0.56
N LYS A 61 -26.66 -6.98 -0.98
CA LYS A 61 -27.14 -7.13 -2.36
C LYS A 61 -27.95 -5.90 -2.74
N ASN A 62 -27.66 -5.30 -3.88
CA ASN A 62 -28.20 -4.00 -4.30
C ASN A 62 -28.04 -2.91 -3.21
N CYS A 63 -26.94 -2.95 -2.46
CA CYS A 63 -26.70 -2.07 -1.31
C CYS A 63 -27.71 -2.16 -0.17
N GLU A 64 -28.48 -3.25 -0.13
CA GLU A 64 -29.36 -3.58 0.98
C GLU A 64 -28.78 -4.72 1.79
N PHE A 65 -29.03 -4.65 3.11
CA PHE A 65 -28.64 -5.69 4.03
C PHE A 65 -29.37 -6.99 3.73
N VAL A 66 -28.61 -8.06 3.46
CA VAL A 66 -29.17 -9.40 3.25
C VAL A 66 -29.04 -10.25 4.51
N LYS A 67 -27.82 -10.34 5.04
CA LYS A 67 -27.51 -11.24 6.17
C LYS A 67 -26.29 -10.76 6.94
N GLN A 68 -26.28 -11.03 8.23
CA GLN A 68 -25.09 -10.94 9.08
C GLN A 68 -24.85 -12.28 9.77
N ARG A 69 -23.59 -12.68 9.89
CA ARG A 69 -23.21 -13.84 10.71
C ARG A 69 -21.86 -13.59 11.37
N GLN A 70 -21.58 -14.33 12.43
CA GLN A 70 -20.24 -14.35 13.00
C GLN A 70 -19.28 -15.03 12.02
N LEU A 71 -18.03 -14.57 11.98
CA LEU A 71 -16.97 -15.30 11.27
C LEU A 71 -16.61 -16.57 12.05
N SER A 72 -16.25 -17.62 11.32
CA SER A 72 -15.63 -18.80 11.92
C SER A 72 -14.19 -18.50 12.34
N ASN A 73 -13.59 -19.37 13.18
CA ASN A 73 -12.20 -19.21 13.59
C ASN A 73 -11.22 -19.26 12.40
N ASP A 74 -11.50 -20.09 11.40
CA ASP A 74 -10.69 -20.20 10.19
C ASP A 74 -10.78 -18.91 9.34
N GLU A 75 -11.98 -18.35 9.22
CA GLU A 75 -12.21 -17.06 8.54
C GLU A 75 -11.50 -15.91 9.25
N ILE A 76 -11.57 -15.86 10.59
CA ILE A 76 -10.86 -14.85 11.39
C ILE A 76 -9.35 -14.98 11.18
N THR A 77 -8.83 -16.20 11.17
CA THR A 77 -7.39 -16.46 11.00
C THR A 77 -6.92 -15.95 9.64
N LEU A 78 -7.60 -16.30 8.56
CA LEU A 78 -7.25 -15.82 7.21
C LEU A 78 -7.40 -14.30 7.08
N TYR A 79 -8.44 -13.71 7.68
CA TYR A 79 -8.60 -12.25 7.70
C TYR A 79 -7.45 -11.55 8.44
N GLN A 80 -7.03 -12.08 9.59
CA GLN A 80 -5.90 -11.54 10.35
C GLN A 80 -4.59 -11.70 9.57
N GLN A 81 -4.41 -12.81 8.85
CA GLN A 81 -3.25 -13.00 7.97
C GLN A 81 -3.23 -11.99 6.81
N LEU A 82 -4.39 -11.69 6.18
CA LEU A 82 -4.48 -10.63 5.18
C LEU A 82 -4.08 -9.27 5.78
N LYS A 83 -4.55 -8.96 7.00
CA LYS A 83 -4.17 -7.73 7.70
C LYS A 83 -2.69 -7.64 8.02
N GLN A 84 -2.08 -8.74 8.43
CA GLN A 84 -0.65 -8.80 8.68
C GLN A 84 0.16 -8.63 7.37
N ALA A 85 -0.29 -9.25 6.29
CA ALA A 85 0.37 -9.14 4.99
C ALA A 85 0.24 -7.73 4.39
N GLU A 86 -0.91 -7.05 4.60
CA GLU A 86 -1.12 -5.63 4.28
C GLU A 86 -0.10 -4.75 5.04
N GLN A 87 0.04 -4.93 6.36
CA GLN A 87 1.02 -4.21 7.17
C GLN A 87 2.45 -4.45 6.70
N LYS A 88 2.78 -5.70 6.34
CA LYS A 88 4.10 -6.04 5.78
C LYS A 88 4.33 -5.32 4.45
N MET A 89 3.33 -5.20 3.60
CA MET A 89 3.44 -4.44 2.34
C MET A 89 3.71 -2.96 2.61
N THR A 90 3.04 -2.36 3.60
CA THR A 90 3.32 -0.98 4.02
C THR A 90 4.76 -0.82 4.54
N ALA A 91 5.27 -1.78 5.30
CA ALA A 91 6.65 -1.72 5.80
C ALA A 91 7.70 -1.82 4.68
N LEU A 92 7.39 -2.56 3.61
CA LEU A 92 8.25 -2.70 2.43
C LEU A 92 8.27 -1.47 1.52
N GLN A 93 7.43 -0.46 1.79
CA GLN A 93 7.39 0.78 1.01
C GLN A 93 8.64 1.64 1.24
N ALA A 94 9.11 1.76 2.49
CA ALA A 94 10.20 2.68 2.83
C ALA A 94 11.54 2.35 2.13
N PRO A 95 11.98 1.07 2.01
CA PRO A 95 13.16 0.74 1.23
C PRO A 95 13.03 1.11 -0.27
N LEU A 96 11.85 0.90 -0.87
CA LEU A 96 11.61 1.25 -2.27
C LEU A 96 11.62 2.76 -2.51
N GLU A 97 11.05 3.55 -1.60
CA GLU A 97 11.14 5.02 -1.66
C GLU A 97 12.58 5.51 -1.57
N LEU A 98 13.41 4.84 -0.75
CA LEU A 98 14.83 5.15 -0.66
C LEU A 98 15.57 4.81 -1.97
N MET A 99 15.27 3.67 -2.59
CA MET A 99 15.80 3.30 -3.90
C MET A 99 15.45 4.36 -4.95
N GLU A 100 14.17 4.75 -5.02
CA GLU A 100 13.70 5.78 -5.95
C GLU A 100 14.45 7.10 -5.77
N GLN A 101 14.68 7.53 -4.53
CA GLN A 101 15.44 8.74 -4.22
C GLN A 101 16.90 8.66 -4.70
N GLN A 102 17.55 7.52 -4.46
CA GLN A 102 18.95 7.31 -4.88
C GLN A 102 19.05 7.28 -6.41
N LEU A 103 18.16 6.56 -7.09
CA LEU A 103 18.10 6.49 -8.54
C LEU A 103 17.79 7.84 -9.19
N ALA A 104 16.87 8.63 -8.62
CA ALA A 104 16.54 9.96 -9.14
C ALA A 104 17.75 10.89 -9.12
N THR A 105 18.56 10.83 -8.05
CA THR A 105 19.77 11.65 -7.91
C THR A 105 20.80 11.27 -8.96
N GLN A 106 21.10 9.97 -9.12
CA GLN A 106 22.11 9.51 -10.05
C GLN A 106 21.68 9.63 -11.52
N THR A 107 20.42 9.33 -11.83
CA THR A 107 19.87 9.48 -13.19
C THR A 107 19.95 10.93 -13.64
N LYS A 108 19.61 11.90 -12.77
CA LYS A 108 19.72 13.32 -13.10
C LYS A 108 21.17 13.76 -13.38
N LEU A 109 22.12 13.22 -12.62
CA LEU A 109 23.54 13.48 -12.87
C LEU A 109 23.97 12.88 -14.22
N LEU A 110 23.51 11.67 -14.54
CA LEU A 110 23.81 10.99 -15.80
C LEU A 110 23.24 11.73 -17.00
N GLU A 111 21.99 12.20 -16.91
CA GLU A 111 21.36 13.04 -17.93
C GLU A 111 22.15 14.33 -18.16
N SER A 112 22.54 15.02 -17.08
CA SER A 112 23.33 16.26 -17.18
C SER A 112 24.70 16.03 -17.82
N MET A 113 25.36 14.91 -17.49
CA MET A 113 26.66 14.56 -18.06
C MET A 113 26.53 14.17 -19.52
N SER A 114 25.51 13.38 -19.86
CA SER A 114 25.23 12.97 -21.24
C SER A 114 25.00 14.18 -22.14
N ALA A 115 24.24 15.17 -21.66
CA ALA A 115 24.05 16.43 -22.38
C ALA A 115 25.36 17.22 -22.60
N GLN A 116 26.27 17.22 -21.62
CA GLN A 116 27.60 17.86 -21.78
C GLN A 116 28.46 17.13 -22.81
N ILE A 117 28.47 15.79 -22.78
CA ILE A 117 29.21 14.95 -23.73
C ILE A 117 28.69 15.20 -25.15
N GLU A 118 27.37 15.22 -25.34
CA GLU A 118 26.75 15.52 -26.64
C GLU A 118 27.12 16.92 -27.15
N GLN A 119 27.18 17.92 -26.26
CA GLN A 119 27.59 19.27 -26.63
C GLN A 119 29.08 19.32 -27.04
N GLN A 120 29.96 18.62 -26.31
CA GLN A 120 31.38 18.52 -26.67
C GLN A 120 31.58 17.80 -28.01
N ALA A 121 30.81 16.72 -28.24
CA ALA A 121 30.85 15.94 -29.48
C ALA A 121 30.53 16.77 -30.73
N GLN A 122 29.71 17.82 -30.60
CA GLN A 122 29.42 18.75 -31.69
C GLN A 122 30.61 19.66 -32.05
N GLN A 123 31.56 19.84 -31.13
CA GLN A 123 32.72 20.72 -31.30
C GLN A 123 34.05 19.96 -31.46
N GLY A 124 34.07 18.65 -31.23
CA GLY A 124 35.26 17.81 -31.33
C GLY A 124 35.10 16.50 -30.56
N GLU A 125 36.22 15.89 -30.20
CA GLU A 125 36.22 14.69 -29.36
C GLU A 125 35.86 15.07 -27.91
N PRO A 126 34.86 14.40 -27.27
CA PRO A 126 34.53 14.64 -25.88
C PRO A 126 35.67 14.33 -24.92
N ASP A 127 35.63 14.97 -23.74
CA ASP A 127 36.61 14.73 -22.69
C ASP A 127 36.59 13.25 -22.25
N PRO A 128 37.71 12.50 -22.38
CA PRO A 128 37.77 11.10 -21.99
C PRO A 128 37.49 10.88 -20.50
N VAL A 129 37.81 11.85 -19.63
CA VAL A 129 37.50 11.75 -18.19
C VAL A 129 35.99 11.82 -17.96
N LEU A 130 35.28 12.64 -18.75
CA LEU A 130 33.83 12.77 -18.67
C LEU A 130 33.14 11.49 -19.15
N LEU A 131 33.66 10.85 -20.20
CA LEU A 131 33.19 9.55 -20.69
C LEU A 131 33.41 8.44 -19.66
N GLU A 132 34.57 8.37 -19.03
CA GLU A 132 34.87 7.40 -17.97
C GLU A 132 33.93 7.61 -16.77
N THR A 133 33.76 8.86 -16.33
CA THR A 133 32.86 9.19 -15.21
C THR A 133 31.40 8.83 -15.55
N GLN A 134 30.96 8.99 -16.80
CA GLN A 134 29.60 8.60 -17.24
C GLN A 134 29.41 7.08 -17.14
N ALA A 135 30.43 6.32 -17.52
CA ALA A 135 30.43 4.86 -17.39
C ALA A 135 30.40 4.42 -15.93
N GLU A 136 31.20 5.05 -15.06
CA GLU A 136 31.19 4.80 -13.61
C GLU A 136 29.81 5.09 -13.00
N LEU A 137 29.19 6.21 -13.37
CA LEU A 137 27.86 6.58 -12.89
C LEU A 137 26.79 5.57 -13.32
N SER A 138 26.89 5.06 -14.55
CA SER A 138 26.00 3.99 -15.03
C SER A 138 26.17 2.71 -14.21
N GLN A 139 27.41 2.34 -13.85
CA GLN A 139 27.67 1.20 -12.97
C GLN A 139 27.14 1.43 -11.55
N GLN A 140 27.22 2.67 -11.03
CA GLN A 140 26.65 3.01 -9.72
C GLN A 140 25.12 2.88 -9.71
N ILE A 141 24.44 3.28 -10.80
CA ILE A 141 23.00 3.08 -10.95
C ILE A 141 22.66 1.58 -10.91
N SER A 142 23.37 0.75 -11.66
CA SER A 142 23.18 -0.71 -11.61
C SER A 142 23.41 -1.27 -10.19
N ALA A 143 24.48 -0.86 -9.52
CA ALA A 143 24.80 -1.30 -8.17
C ALA A 143 23.73 -0.88 -7.14
N ILE A 144 23.09 0.28 -7.32
CA ILE A 144 21.94 0.69 -6.49
C ILE A 144 20.80 -0.30 -6.68
N VAL A 145 20.39 -0.57 -7.93
CA VAL A 145 19.28 -1.51 -8.20
C VAL A 145 19.58 -2.88 -7.62
N ASP A 146 20.78 -3.41 -7.84
CA ASP A 146 21.21 -4.71 -7.33
C ASP A 146 21.14 -4.75 -5.79
N SER A 147 21.49 -3.65 -5.12
CA SER A 147 21.43 -3.59 -3.65
C SER A 147 20.01 -3.64 -3.06
N PHE A 148 19.00 -3.28 -3.84
CA PHE A 148 17.58 -3.31 -3.46
C PHE A 148 16.83 -4.54 -4.00
N GLU A 149 17.49 -5.44 -4.74
CA GLU A 149 16.90 -6.69 -5.23
C GLU A 149 16.18 -7.49 -4.12
N PRO A 150 16.74 -7.66 -2.90
CA PRO A 150 16.06 -8.39 -1.83
C PRO A 150 14.75 -7.74 -1.38
N ASP A 151 14.66 -6.40 -1.39
CA ASP A 151 13.45 -5.68 -1.03
C ASP A 151 12.37 -5.81 -2.11
N ILE A 152 12.77 -5.78 -3.39
CA ILE A 152 11.89 -6.02 -4.54
C ILE A 152 11.34 -7.45 -4.50
N GLU A 153 12.20 -8.43 -4.24
CA GLU A 153 11.79 -9.83 -4.06
C GLU A 153 10.83 -9.98 -2.88
N ALA A 154 11.08 -9.29 -1.76
CA ALA A 154 10.21 -9.32 -0.60
C ALA A 154 8.81 -8.77 -0.90
N VAL A 155 8.70 -7.73 -1.72
CA VAL A 155 7.41 -7.21 -2.22
C VAL A 155 6.70 -8.23 -3.08
N SER A 156 7.41 -8.84 -4.04
CA SER A 156 6.82 -9.88 -4.90
C SER A 156 6.31 -11.06 -4.07
N ALA A 157 7.14 -11.58 -3.16
CA ALA A 157 6.78 -12.72 -2.31
C ALA A 157 5.60 -12.40 -1.40
N ASN A 158 5.54 -11.20 -0.83
CA ASN A 158 4.40 -10.78 -0.01
C ASN A 158 3.12 -10.61 -0.85
N GLY A 159 3.23 -10.11 -2.08
CA GLY A 159 2.12 -10.02 -3.03
C GLY A 159 1.53 -11.39 -3.37
N ASP A 160 2.39 -12.37 -3.68
CA ASP A 160 1.97 -13.75 -3.94
C ASP A 160 1.28 -14.36 -2.71
N GLN A 161 1.81 -14.12 -1.51
CA GLN A 161 1.22 -14.57 -0.26
C GLN A 161 -0.17 -13.96 -0.02
N ILE A 162 -0.35 -12.66 -0.27
CA ILE A 162 -1.66 -12.00 -0.19
C ILE A 162 -2.65 -12.68 -1.13
N GLY A 163 -2.23 -12.97 -2.37
CA GLY A 163 -3.07 -13.64 -3.36
C GLY A 163 -3.56 -15.02 -2.88
N VAL A 164 -2.65 -15.85 -2.36
CA VAL A 164 -2.99 -17.18 -1.82
C VAL A 164 -3.97 -17.08 -0.65
N ILE A 165 -3.73 -16.19 0.31
CA ILE A 165 -4.61 -16.03 1.48
C ILE A 165 -5.97 -15.48 1.04
N ALA A 166 -6.01 -14.54 0.10
CA ALA A 166 -7.25 -13.95 -0.41
C ALA A 166 -8.12 -14.98 -1.14
N ASP A 167 -7.51 -15.85 -1.95
CA ASP A 167 -8.21 -16.94 -2.64
C ASP A 167 -8.80 -17.94 -1.62
N GLN A 168 -8.00 -18.35 -0.62
CA GLN A 168 -8.46 -19.23 0.46
C GLN A 168 -9.61 -18.61 1.25
N PHE A 169 -9.48 -17.33 1.59
CA PHE A 169 -10.49 -16.60 2.34
C PHE A 169 -11.79 -16.47 1.54
N THR A 170 -11.69 -16.12 0.25
CA THR A 170 -12.85 -16.03 -0.65
C THR A 170 -13.55 -17.37 -0.80
N ALA A 171 -12.79 -18.46 -1.00
CA ALA A 171 -13.36 -19.80 -1.10
C ALA A 171 -14.09 -20.20 0.19
N LEU A 172 -13.55 -19.84 1.36
CA LEU A 172 -14.16 -20.13 2.65
C LEU A 172 -15.47 -19.36 2.86
N LEU A 173 -15.48 -18.06 2.53
CA LEU A 173 -16.68 -17.21 2.65
C LEU A 173 -17.82 -17.63 1.70
N THR A 174 -17.47 -18.13 0.52
CA THR A 174 -18.42 -18.43 -0.56
C THR A 174 -18.86 -19.89 -0.62
N LYS A 175 -18.25 -20.77 0.18
CA LYS A 175 -18.54 -22.22 0.20
C LYS A 175 -20.04 -22.54 0.25
N ASP A 176 -20.79 -21.79 1.06
CA ASP A 176 -22.22 -21.99 1.29
C ASP A 176 -23.09 -20.83 0.74
N THR A 177 -22.50 -19.96 -0.09
CA THR A 177 -23.14 -18.74 -0.61
C THR A 177 -23.10 -18.75 -2.13
N SER A 178 -24.24 -18.73 -2.81
CA SER A 178 -24.25 -18.69 -4.28
C SER A 178 -23.68 -17.37 -4.79
N ALA A 179 -22.95 -17.42 -5.91
CA ALA A 179 -22.33 -16.22 -6.48
C ALA A 179 -23.35 -15.09 -6.78
N ASP A 180 -24.63 -15.42 -6.97
CA ASP A 180 -25.68 -14.43 -7.27
C ASP A 180 -26.41 -13.92 -6.01
N SER A 181 -26.09 -14.42 -4.82
CA SER A 181 -26.74 -13.99 -3.57
C SER A 181 -26.10 -12.77 -2.91
N TYR A 182 -25.01 -12.24 -3.46
CA TYR A 182 -24.32 -11.07 -2.93
C TYR A 182 -23.68 -10.23 -4.03
N ASP A 183 -23.63 -8.92 -3.81
CA ASP A 183 -22.80 -7.98 -4.59
C ASP A 183 -21.57 -7.56 -3.80
N GLN A 184 -21.69 -7.49 -2.47
CA GLN A 184 -20.60 -7.15 -1.57
C GLN A 184 -20.62 -7.99 -0.30
N ILE A 185 -19.43 -8.30 0.19
CA ILE A 185 -19.21 -8.92 1.50
C ILE A 185 -18.28 -8.01 2.29
N ARG A 186 -18.69 -7.68 3.52
CA ARG A 186 -17.96 -6.81 4.44
C ARG A 186 -17.65 -7.55 5.73
N ILE A 187 -16.47 -7.30 6.27
CA ILE A 187 -16.08 -7.76 7.60
C ILE A 187 -16.19 -6.56 8.54
N ILE A 188 -16.90 -6.75 9.64
CA ILE A 188 -17.11 -5.77 10.69
C ILE A 188 -16.27 -6.23 11.87
N GLY A 189 -15.30 -5.39 12.26
CA GLY A 189 -14.43 -5.63 13.39
C GLY A 189 -15.12 -5.47 14.75
N PRO A 190 -14.47 -5.91 15.84
CA PRO A 190 -14.91 -5.63 17.21
C PRO A 190 -15.17 -4.13 17.43
N GLY A 191 -16.39 -3.76 17.82
CA GLY A 191 -16.75 -2.37 18.11
C GLY A 191 -16.99 -1.48 16.88
N GLU A 192 -16.87 -2.02 15.65
CA GLU A 192 -17.19 -1.28 14.44
C GLU A 192 -18.70 -1.30 14.15
N PRO A 193 -19.30 -0.17 13.73
CA PRO A 193 -20.70 -0.14 13.36
C PRO A 193 -20.95 -0.85 12.02
N ALA A 194 -22.03 -1.62 11.97
CA ALA A 194 -22.59 -2.13 10.72
C ALA A 194 -23.17 -0.94 9.92
N THR A 195 -22.65 -0.70 8.73
CA THR A 195 -23.17 0.30 7.80
C THR A 195 -24.00 -0.41 6.73
N LYS A 196 -24.95 0.28 6.13
CA LYS A 196 -25.74 -0.23 4.98
C LYS A 196 -25.22 0.31 3.64
N ASP A 197 -24.20 1.15 3.69
CA ASP A 197 -23.70 1.88 2.53
C ASP A 197 -22.61 1.08 1.81
N CYS A 198 -22.79 0.88 0.52
CA CYS A 198 -21.83 0.25 -0.39
C CYS A 198 -20.56 1.07 -0.63
N ASN A 199 -20.53 2.35 -0.22
CA ASN A 199 -19.40 3.24 -0.50
C ASN A 199 -18.30 3.20 0.58
N ASN A 200 -18.50 2.49 1.69
CA ASN A 200 -17.57 2.45 2.81
C ASN A 200 -17.21 1.03 3.27
N GLY A 201 -15.96 0.58 3.09
CA GLY A 201 -15.46 -0.70 3.61
C GLY A 201 -14.31 -1.33 2.81
N MET A 202 -13.72 -2.41 3.34
CA MET A 202 -12.85 -3.31 2.58
C MET A 202 -13.76 -4.29 1.82
N PHE A 203 -13.80 -4.17 0.50
CA PHE A 203 -14.73 -4.91 -0.35
C PHE A 203 -14.05 -6.11 -0.99
N PHE A 204 -14.70 -7.27 -0.91
CA PHE A 204 -14.40 -8.41 -1.76
C PHE A 204 -15.43 -8.45 -2.90
N HIS A 205 -15.14 -7.79 -4.02
CA HIS A 205 -15.93 -7.91 -5.25
C HIS A 205 -15.68 -9.29 -5.90
N LYS A 206 -16.60 -9.70 -6.77
CA LYS A 206 -16.47 -10.93 -7.59
C LYS A 206 -15.16 -11.01 -8.40
N SER A 207 -14.43 -9.90 -8.52
CA SER A 207 -13.20 -9.73 -9.29
C SER A 207 -11.90 -10.15 -8.60
N PHE A 208 -11.88 -10.60 -7.33
CA PHE A 208 -10.64 -11.04 -6.65
C PHE A 208 -10.10 -12.41 -7.09
N SER A 209 -10.47 -12.91 -8.28
CA SER A 209 -9.82 -14.11 -8.82
C SER A 209 -8.40 -13.76 -9.31
N VAL A 210 -7.39 -14.09 -8.50
CA VAL A 210 -5.95 -13.93 -8.82
C VAL A 210 -5.50 -14.77 -10.02
N LYS A 211 -6.38 -15.66 -10.54
CA LYS A 211 -6.18 -16.40 -11.80
C LYS A 211 -5.82 -15.51 -13.00
N ALA A 212 -6.14 -14.22 -12.98
CA ALA A 212 -5.75 -13.29 -14.06
C ALA A 212 -4.25 -12.94 -14.08
N LEU A 213 -3.49 -13.17 -12.99
CA LEU A 213 -2.06 -12.86 -12.93
C LEU A 213 -1.17 -14.07 -13.32
N GLN A 214 -1.64 -15.30 -13.11
CA GLN A 214 -0.87 -16.50 -13.48
C GLN A 214 -0.82 -16.75 -14.99
N THR A 215 -1.82 -16.30 -15.75
CA THR A 215 -1.85 -16.49 -17.21
C THR A 215 -0.88 -15.60 -17.97
N LYS A 216 -0.26 -14.59 -17.35
CA LYS A 216 0.81 -13.79 -17.98
C LYS A 216 2.22 -14.32 -17.75
N ARG A 217 2.45 -15.17 -16.75
CA ARG A 217 3.79 -15.73 -16.46
C ARG A 217 4.11 -17.03 -17.23
N ALA A 218 3.13 -17.58 -17.95
CA ALA A 218 3.27 -18.78 -18.77
C ALA A 218 3.33 -18.49 -20.29
N ALA A 219 3.48 -17.22 -20.65
CA ALA A 219 3.56 -16.76 -22.03
C ALA A 219 4.75 -15.81 -22.22
N ASP A 220 5.93 -16.25 -21.79
CA ASP A 220 7.25 -15.81 -22.27
C ASP A 220 8.18 -17.03 -22.30
#